data_AF-A0A174SID6-F1
#
_entry.id   AF-A0A174SID6-F1
#
_cell.length_a   1.000
_cell.length_b   1.000
_cell.length_c   1.000
_cell.angle_alpha   90.00
_cell.angle_beta   90.00
_cell.angle_gamma   90.00
#
_symmetry.space_group_name_H-M   'P 1'
#
loop_
_entity.id
_entity.type
_entity.pdbx_description
1 polymer ?
#
loop_
_entity_poly.entity_id
_entity_poly.type
_entity_poly.pdbx_seq_one_letter_code
_entity_poly.pdbx_strand_id
1 'polypeptide(L)'
;MNQADEAWVQKLYRYNAPKLYKVVLRRLEDAEAAQDIVQEAFLALIEKIELVKCHPNPVGWLMKAVHFLILQTISTNQNRVDHEVEINDQLEQLTAPPVQILSLRDMLPPGLTQREQDLLVWFFEDGLTYEELSARLKIPILTCRTQMFRAKKHYKKLSEKEKDFSELM
;
A
#
# COMPACT_ATOMS: atom_id res chain seq x y z
N MET A 1 4.90 -27.03 -6.02
CA MET A 1 3.67 -26.33 -6.43
C MET A 1 2.98 -27.17 -7.50
N ASN A 2 1.68 -27.43 -7.40
CA ASN A 2 0.94 -28.20 -8.41
C ASN A 2 0.25 -27.28 -9.44
N GLN A 3 -0.33 -27.85 -10.50
CA GLN A 3 -0.97 -27.07 -11.56
C GLN A 3 -2.19 -26.25 -11.07
N ALA A 4 -2.89 -26.72 -10.03
CA ALA A 4 -4.02 -25.98 -9.45
C ALA A 4 -3.54 -24.75 -8.64
N ASP A 5 -2.39 -24.88 -7.97
CA ASP A 5 -1.73 -23.79 -7.25
C ASP A 5 -1.28 -22.70 -8.22
N GLU A 6 -0.63 -23.07 -9.33
CA GLU A 6 -0.21 -22.15 -10.38
C GLU A 6 -1.39 -21.35 -10.96
N ALA A 7 -2.49 -22.04 -11.28
CA ALA A 7 -3.69 -21.39 -11.80
C ALA A 7 -4.31 -20.42 -10.77
N TRP A 8 -4.28 -20.78 -9.49
CA TRP A 8 -4.76 -19.93 -8.41
C TRP A 8 -3.89 -18.67 -8.24
N VAL A 9 -2.57 -18.82 -8.21
CA VAL A 9 -1.62 -17.70 -8.13
C VAL A 9 -1.76 -16.80 -9.35
N GLN A 10 -1.82 -17.35 -10.56
CA GLN A 10 -1.95 -16.58 -11.80
C GLN A 10 -3.23 -15.73 -11.80
N LYS A 11 -4.35 -16.31 -11.33
CA LYS A 11 -5.60 -15.58 -11.16
C LYS A 11 -5.41 -14.42 -10.17
N LEU A 12 -4.83 -14.69 -9.00
CA LEU A 12 -4.60 -13.68 -7.98
C LEU A 12 -3.69 -12.54 -8.48
N TYR A 13 -2.63 -12.89 -9.22
CA TYR A 13 -1.71 -11.95 -9.84
C TYR A 13 -2.43 -11.02 -10.82
N ARG A 14 -3.13 -11.57 -11.81
CA ARG A 14 -3.85 -10.78 -12.83
C ARG A 14 -4.82 -9.77 -12.24
N TYR A 15 -5.51 -10.09 -11.15
CA TYR A 15 -6.51 -9.20 -10.55
C TYR A 15 -5.95 -8.18 -9.55
N ASN A 16 -4.79 -8.45 -8.94
CA ASN A 16 -4.29 -7.64 -7.82
C ASN A 16 -2.98 -6.91 -8.13
N ALA A 17 -2.09 -7.46 -8.97
CA ALA A 17 -0.80 -6.84 -9.27
C ALA A 17 -0.93 -5.39 -9.78
N PRO A 18 -1.85 -5.04 -10.71
CA PRO A 18 -1.99 -3.64 -11.14
C PRO A 18 -2.45 -2.69 -10.04
N LYS A 19 -3.21 -3.19 -9.05
CA LYS A 19 -3.68 -2.38 -7.91
C LYS A 19 -2.55 -2.18 -6.91
N LEU A 20 -1.81 -3.24 -6.60
CA LEU A 20 -0.65 -3.20 -5.71
C LEU A 20 0.43 -2.28 -6.28
N TYR A 21 0.72 -2.40 -7.58
CA TYR A 21 1.65 -1.51 -8.27
C TYR A 21 1.27 -0.04 -8.10
N LYS A 22 -0.01 0.32 -8.31
CA LYS A 22 -0.47 1.70 -8.10
C LYS A 22 -0.36 2.15 -6.65
N VAL A 23 -0.51 1.25 -5.67
CA VAL A 23 -0.31 1.57 -4.26
C VAL A 23 1.16 1.87 -3.99
N VAL A 24 2.08 1.00 -4.44
CA VAL A 24 3.53 1.20 -4.23
C VAL A 24 4.02 2.44 -4.97
N LEU A 25 3.63 2.62 -6.24
CA LEU A 25 4.04 3.76 -7.06
C LEU A 25 3.60 5.10 -6.43
N ARG A 26 2.40 5.17 -5.85
CA ARG A 26 1.96 6.38 -5.14
C ARG A 26 2.74 6.66 -3.86
N ARG A 27 3.36 5.63 -3.28
CA ARG A 27 4.09 5.74 -2.02
C ARG A 27 5.55 6.11 -2.22
N LEU A 28 6.18 5.54 -3.24
CA LEU A 28 7.61 5.67 -3.48
C LEU A 28 7.92 6.63 -4.63
N GLU A 29 6.94 6.91 -5.50
CA GLU A 29 7.13 7.65 -6.76
C GLU A 29 8.21 7.05 -7.67
N ASP A 30 8.54 5.78 -7.45
CA ASP A 30 9.55 5.02 -8.16
C ASP A 30 8.89 3.81 -8.86
N ALA A 31 8.93 3.82 -10.19
CA ALA A 31 8.33 2.78 -11.02
C ALA A 31 9.09 1.45 -10.97
N GLU A 32 10.41 1.48 -10.83
CA GLU A 32 11.25 0.28 -10.76
C GLU A 32 11.04 -0.40 -9.40
N ALA A 33 11.17 0.36 -8.31
CA ALA A 33 10.89 -0.15 -6.96
C ALA A 33 9.44 -0.67 -6.83
N ALA A 34 8.48 -0.03 -7.50
CA ALA A 34 7.09 -0.51 -7.50
C ALA A 34 6.91 -1.85 -8.23
N GLN A 35 7.66 -2.13 -9.29
CA GLN A 35 7.63 -3.44 -9.96
C GLN A 35 8.25 -4.51 -9.08
N ASP A 36 9.41 -4.21 -8.48
CA ASP A 36 10.16 -5.17 -7.66
C ASP A 36 9.40 -5.57 -6.40
N ILE A 37 8.85 -4.60 -5.66
CA ILE A 37 8.06 -4.89 -4.45
C ILE A 37 6.84 -5.76 -4.76
N VAL A 38 6.16 -5.51 -5.88
CA VAL A 38 5.00 -6.33 -6.28
C VAL A 38 5.46 -7.74 -6.61
N GLN A 39 6.56 -7.90 -7.36
CA GLN A 39 7.11 -9.22 -7.69
C GLN A 39 7.52 -9.98 -6.42
N GLU A 40 8.27 -9.34 -5.53
CA GLU A 40 8.72 -9.93 -4.27
C GLU A 40 7.55 -10.35 -3.37
N ALA A 41 6.48 -9.55 -3.30
CA ALA A 41 5.27 -9.92 -2.57
C ALA A 41 4.60 -11.19 -3.12
N PHE A 42 4.60 -11.37 -4.45
CA PHE A 42 4.07 -12.59 -5.07
C PHE A 42 5.03 -13.78 -4.94
N LEU A 43 6.35 -13.56 -4.93
CA LEU A 43 7.32 -14.61 -4.62
C LEU A 43 7.13 -15.12 -3.19
N ALA A 44 7.03 -14.22 -2.21
CA ALA A 44 6.75 -14.57 -0.81
C ALA A 44 5.41 -15.32 -0.65
N LEU A 45 4.41 -14.99 -1.47
CA LEU A 45 3.14 -15.72 -1.51
C LEU A 45 3.32 -17.15 -2.03
N ILE A 46 4.10 -17.34 -3.10
CA ILE A 46 4.36 -18.67 -3.68
C ILE A 46 5.13 -19.54 -2.69
N GLU A 47 6.12 -18.97 -1.99
CA GLU A 47 6.86 -19.69 -0.95
C GLU A 47 5.96 -20.14 0.21
N LYS A 48 4.94 -19.34 0.55
CA LYS A 48 4.02 -19.59 1.66
C LYS A 48 2.64 -20.04 1.19
N ILE A 49 2.55 -20.68 0.03
CA ILE A 49 1.28 -20.90 -0.68
C ILE A 49 0.23 -21.66 0.15
N GLU A 50 0.63 -22.69 0.89
CA GLU A 50 -0.28 -23.47 1.75
C GLU A 50 -0.89 -22.60 2.86
N LEU A 51 -0.08 -21.71 3.45
CA LEU A 51 -0.54 -20.76 4.46
C LEU A 51 -1.50 -19.73 3.87
N VAL A 52 -1.14 -19.15 2.71
CA VAL A 52 -1.92 -18.07 2.10
C VAL A 52 -3.25 -18.58 1.55
N LYS A 53 -3.30 -19.80 0.99
CA LYS A 53 -4.55 -20.42 0.51
C LYS A 53 -5.55 -20.69 1.64
N CYS A 54 -5.07 -21.06 2.82
CA CYS A 54 -5.90 -21.27 4.01
C CYS A 54 -6.24 -19.96 4.75
N HIS A 55 -5.64 -18.82 4.36
CA HIS A 55 -5.89 -17.54 5.02
C HIS A 55 -7.32 -17.04 4.73
N PRO A 56 -8.04 -16.50 5.73
CA PRO A 56 -9.41 -15.99 5.54
C PRO A 56 -9.50 -14.82 4.54
N ASN A 57 -8.38 -14.15 4.27
CA ASN A 57 -8.28 -13.08 3.28
C ASN A 57 -6.91 -13.06 2.59
N PRO A 58 -6.69 -13.84 1.52
CA PRO A 58 -5.41 -13.91 0.81
C PRO A 58 -4.95 -12.57 0.22
N VAL A 59 -5.90 -11.75 -0.25
CA VAL A 59 -5.61 -10.40 -0.78
C VAL A 59 -5.13 -9.47 0.34
N GLY A 60 -5.75 -9.55 1.52
CA GLY A 60 -5.31 -8.80 2.70
C GLY A 60 -3.91 -9.19 3.16
N TRP A 61 -3.57 -10.48 3.09
CA TRP A 61 -2.21 -10.96 3.37
C TRP A 61 -1.19 -10.34 2.40
N LEU A 62 -1.52 -10.33 1.10
CA LEU A 62 -0.67 -9.76 0.06
C LEU A 62 -0.49 -8.24 0.21
N MET A 63 -1.55 -7.52 0.59
CA MET A 63 -1.45 -6.10 0.95
C MET A 63 -0.51 -5.87 2.14
N LYS A 64 -0.58 -6.71 3.18
CA LYS A 64 0.34 -6.64 4.33
C LYS A 64 1.79 -6.91 3.92
N ALA A 65 2.03 -7.90 3.04
CA ALA A 65 3.35 -8.18 2.51
C ALA A 65 3.93 -6.99 1.73
N VAL A 66 3.14 -6.41 0.82
CA VAL A 66 3.53 -5.20 0.08
C VAL A 66 3.82 -4.04 1.02
N HIS A 67 2.99 -3.81 2.03
CA HIS A 67 3.21 -2.75 3.00
C HIS A 67 4.52 -2.94 3.78
N PHE A 68 4.79 -4.17 4.25
CA PHE A 68 6.04 -4.49 4.91
C PHE A 68 7.26 -4.21 4.02
N LEU A 69 7.21 -4.62 2.74
CA LEU A 69 8.27 -4.36 1.77
C LEU A 69 8.47 -2.86 1.51
N ILE A 70 7.39 -2.08 1.38
CA ILE A 70 7.46 -0.61 1.29
C ILE A 70 8.21 -0.05 2.50
N LEU A 71 7.83 -0.43 3.73
CA LEU A 71 8.49 0.05 4.95
C LEU A 71 9.97 -0.35 5.00
N GLN A 72 10.30 -1.56 4.55
CA GLN A 72 11.68 -2.03 4.47
C GLN A 72 12.51 -1.20 3.47
N THR A 73 11.97 -0.93 2.29
CA THR A 73 12.60 -0.05 1.29
C THR A 73 12.81 1.36 1.84
N ILE A 74 11.80 1.92 2.53
CA ILE A 74 11.89 3.21 3.19
C ILE A 74 13.01 3.24 4.22
N SER A 75 13.05 2.26 5.14
CA SER A 75 14.07 2.18 6.19
C SER A 75 15.47 1.99 5.61
N THR A 76 15.61 1.19 4.55
CA THR A 76 16.90 0.97 3.89
C THR A 76 17.37 2.24 3.18
N ASN A 77 16.47 2.97 2.51
CA ASN A 77 16.79 4.24 1.86
C ASN A 77 17.15 5.33 2.88
N GLN A 78 16.45 5.40 4.01
CA GLN A 78 16.80 6.33 5.10
C GLN A 78 18.20 6.04 5.65
N ASN A 79 18.52 4.78 5.96
CA ASN A 79 19.86 4.41 6.41
C ASN A 79 20.94 4.68 5.35
N ARG A 80 20.63 4.53 4.07
CA ARG A 80 21.56 4.85 2.98
C ARG A 80 21.80 6.34 2.86
N VAL A 81 20.76 7.18 2.96
CA VAL A 81 20.90 8.64 2.98
C VAL A 81 21.69 9.09 4.21
N ASP A 82 21.39 8.55 5.39
CA ASP A 82 22.11 8.88 6.63
C ASP A 82 23.61 8.49 6.56
N HIS A 83 23.94 7.38 5.88
CA HIS A 83 25.34 6.96 5.69
C HIS A 83 26.05 7.62 4.49
N GLU A 84 25.33 8.01 3.44
CA GLU A 84 25.88 8.76 2.30
C GLU A 84 26.16 10.24 2.66
N VAL A 85 25.48 10.80 3.68
CA VAL A 85 25.77 12.15 4.20
C VAL A 85 27.03 12.18 5.09
N GLU A 86 27.43 11.06 5.69
CA GLU A 86 28.63 10.98 6.54
C GLU A 86 29.91 10.62 5.75
N ILE A 87 29.76 10.16 4.50
CA ILE A 87 30.87 9.78 3.64
C ILE A 87 30.72 10.54 2.31
N ASN A 88 31.52 11.61 2.18
CA ASN A 88 32.06 12.16 0.93
C ASN A 88 31.52 13.54 0.47
N ASP A 89 32.22 14.58 0.93
CA ASP A 89 32.62 15.67 0.02
C ASP A 89 33.30 15.03 -1.21
N GLN A 90 32.82 15.36 -2.41
CA GLN A 90 33.37 14.94 -3.73
C GLN A 90 32.92 13.57 -4.28
N LEU A 91 31.67 13.47 -4.75
CA LEU A 91 31.35 12.66 -5.94
C LEU A 91 30.00 13.12 -6.54
N GLU A 92 30.08 14.14 -7.40
CA GLU A 92 29.07 14.34 -8.44
C GLU A 92 29.19 13.17 -9.43
N GLN A 93 28.19 12.27 -9.45
CA GLN A 93 27.55 11.74 -10.66
C GLN A 93 26.62 10.56 -10.35
N LEU A 94 25.38 10.69 -10.83
CA LEU A 94 24.31 9.67 -10.93
C LEU A 94 23.65 9.24 -9.61
N THR A 95 23.17 10.19 -8.82
CA THR A 95 22.16 9.89 -7.80
C THR A 95 20.81 9.74 -8.51
N ALA A 96 20.27 8.52 -8.57
CA ALA A 96 18.85 8.34 -8.82
C ALA A 96 18.09 9.26 -7.83
N PRO A 97 17.05 9.99 -8.27
CA PRO A 97 16.37 10.91 -7.38
C PRO A 97 15.95 10.17 -6.11
N PRO A 98 16.13 10.77 -4.92
CA PRO A 98 15.72 10.14 -3.69
C PRO A 98 14.24 9.78 -3.80
N VAL A 99 13.93 8.51 -3.55
CA VAL A 99 12.57 7.97 -3.54
C VAL A 99 11.71 8.87 -2.64
N GLN A 100 10.79 9.63 -3.23
CA GLN A 100 9.93 10.54 -2.47
C GLN A 100 8.85 9.72 -1.78
N ILE A 101 8.89 9.72 -0.45
CA ILE A 101 7.97 8.94 0.37
C ILE A 101 6.77 9.80 0.71
N LEU A 102 5.63 9.50 0.08
CA LEU A 102 4.39 10.21 0.35
C LEU A 102 3.55 9.49 1.41
N SER A 103 3.12 10.24 2.43
CA SER A 103 2.10 9.79 3.37
C SER A 103 0.74 9.77 2.68
N LEU A 104 -0.11 8.75 2.95
CA LEU A 104 -1.43 8.68 2.32
C LEU A 104 -2.30 9.84 2.78
N ARG A 105 -2.08 10.33 4.00
CA ARG A 105 -2.79 11.50 4.53
C ARG A 105 -2.64 12.72 3.61
N ASP A 106 -1.45 12.90 3.04
CA ASP A 106 -1.14 14.06 2.18
C ASP A 106 -1.76 13.91 0.78
N MET A 107 -2.15 12.69 0.41
CA MET A 107 -2.82 12.36 -0.86
C MET A 107 -4.35 12.23 -0.73
N LEU A 108 -4.93 12.46 0.45
CA LEU A 108 -6.38 12.40 0.63
C LEU A 108 -7.05 13.71 0.16
N PRO A 109 -8.18 13.63 -0.57
CA PRO A 109 -8.89 14.82 -1.00
C PRO A 109 -9.43 15.59 0.22
N PRO A 110 -9.49 16.93 0.13
CA PRO A 110 -10.08 17.74 1.18
C PRO A 110 -11.58 17.41 1.34
N GLY A 111 -12.07 17.45 2.58
CA GLY A 111 -13.49 17.23 2.90
C GLY A 111 -13.81 15.90 3.59
N LEU A 112 -12.84 14.98 3.71
CA LEU A 112 -12.95 13.83 4.61
C LEU A 112 -12.86 14.28 6.06
N THR A 113 -13.71 13.71 6.92
CA THR A 113 -13.60 13.93 8.37
C THR A 113 -12.32 13.29 8.90
N GLN A 114 -11.77 13.80 10.01
CA GLN A 114 -10.55 13.24 10.62
C GLN A 114 -10.67 11.73 10.85
N ARG A 115 -11.84 11.27 11.31
CA ARG A 115 -12.08 9.85 11.56
C ARG A 115 -12.08 9.00 10.30
N GLU A 116 -12.56 9.54 9.18
CA GLU A 116 -12.48 8.85 7.88
C GLU A 116 -11.04 8.82 7.37
N GLN A 117 -10.29 9.91 7.52
CA GLN A 117 -8.87 9.96 7.17
C GLN A 117 -8.08 8.93 7.98
N ASP A 118 -8.26 8.91 9.30
CA ASP A 118 -7.58 7.96 10.20
C ASP A 118 -7.90 6.50 9.83
N LEU A 119 -9.17 6.19 9.55
CA LEU A 119 -9.57 4.85 9.10
C LEU A 119 -8.86 4.48 7.79
N LEU A 120 -8.86 5.37 6.79
CA LEU A 120 -8.24 5.10 5.50
C LEU A 120 -6.73 4.94 5.62
N VAL A 121 -6.07 5.82 6.38
CA VAL A 121 -4.63 5.75 6.68
C VAL A 121 -4.33 4.43 7.38
N TRP A 122 -4.91 4.14 8.53
CA TRP A 122 -4.58 2.91 9.25
C TRP A 122 -4.84 1.62 8.46
N PHE A 123 -5.83 1.61 7.57
CA PHE A 123 -6.13 0.43 6.76
C PHE A 123 -5.20 0.27 5.56
N PHE A 124 -4.86 1.37 4.87
CA PHE A 124 -4.11 1.34 3.61
C PHE A 124 -2.64 1.73 3.74
N GLU A 125 -2.31 2.57 4.72
CA GLU A 125 -0.96 2.83 5.20
C GLU A 125 -0.59 1.69 6.14
N ASP A 126 -0.93 1.75 7.42
CA ASP A 126 -0.47 0.82 8.47
C ASP A 126 -0.92 -0.65 8.28
N GLY A 127 -1.72 -0.96 7.26
CA GLY A 127 -2.13 -2.31 6.90
C GLY A 127 -3.02 -3.01 7.94
N LEU A 128 -3.68 -2.25 8.84
CA LEU A 128 -4.52 -2.82 9.89
C LEU A 128 -5.74 -3.56 9.30
N THR A 129 -6.04 -4.74 9.84
CA THR A 129 -7.25 -5.49 9.51
C THR A 129 -8.49 -4.84 10.12
N TYR A 130 -9.68 -5.28 9.69
CA TYR A 130 -10.92 -4.82 10.32
C TYR A 130 -10.99 -5.22 11.79
N GLU A 131 -10.44 -6.37 12.15
CA GLU A 131 -10.34 -6.87 13.51
C GLU A 131 -9.44 -5.95 14.35
N GLU A 132 -8.24 -5.63 13.85
CA GLU A 132 -7.27 -4.74 14.50
C GLU A 132 -7.84 -3.31 14.66
N LEU A 133 -8.49 -2.78 13.61
CA LEU A 133 -9.18 -1.49 13.64
C LEU A 133 -10.33 -1.48 14.64
N SER A 134 -11.15 -2.54 14.68
CA SER A 134 -12.28 -2.64 15.60
C SER A 134 -11.83 -2.66 17.06
N ALA A 135 -10.74 -3.38 17.34
CA ALA A 135 -10.11 -3.43 18.66
C ALA A 135 -9.53 -2.06 19.04
N ARG A 136 -8.79 -1.42 18.13
CA ARG A 136 -8.21 -0.07 18.32
C ARG A 136 -9.28 0.97 18.62
N LEU A 137 -10.39 0.92 17.89
CA LEU A 137 -11.50 1.87 18.02
C LEU A 137 -12.49 1.51 19.12
N LYS A 138 -12.36 0.31 19.73
CA LYS A 138 -13.29 -0.24 20.72
C LYS A 138 -14.75 -0.24 20.22
N ILE A 139 -14.96 -0.65 18.97
CA ILE A 139 -16.28 -0.76 18.34
C ILE A 139 -16.51 -2.17 17.78
N PRO A 140 -17.77 -2.61 17.59
CA PRO A 140 -18.06 -3.88 16.94
C PRO A 140 -17.48 -3.94 15.52
N ILE A 141 -16.99 -5.11 15.11
CA ILE A 141 -16.37 -5.30 13.78
C ILE A 141 -17.32 -4.92 12.63
N LEU A 142 -18.63 -5.19 12.77
CA LEU A 142 -19.65 -4.81 11.80
C LEU A 142 -19.75 -3.28 11.67
N THR A 143 -19.73 -2.56 12.80
CA THR A 143 -19.70 -1.10 12.83
C THR A 143 -18.43 -0.56 12.18
N CYS A 144 -17.27 -1.15 12.45
CA CYS A 144 -16.01 -0.79 11.81
C CYS A 144 -16.07 -0.96 10.29
N ARG A 145 -16.61 -2.08 9.81
CA ARG A 145 -16.81 -2.34 8.37
C ARG A 145 -17.77 -1.32 7.74
N THR A 146 -18.86 -0.97 8.41
CA THR A 146 -19.79 0.06 7.93
C THR A 146 -19.14 1.44 7.88
N GLN A 147 -18.38 1.83 8.91
CA GLN A 147 -17.65 3.11 8.92
C GLN A 147 -16.62 3.16 7.79
N MET A 148 -15.82 2.10 7.59
CA MET A 148 -14.87 2.00 6.48
C MET A 148 -15.56 2.09 5.11
N PHE A 149 -16.69 1.40 4.94
CA PHE A 149 -17.46 1.47 3.69
C PHE A 149 -17.93 2.89 3.39
N ARG A 150 -18.45 3.61 4.40
CA ARG A 150 -18.87 5.00 4.25
C ARG A 150 -17.68 5.92 3.93
N ALA A 151 -16.54 5.75 4.61
CA ALA A 151 -15.32 6.50 4.35
C ALA A 151 -14.83 6.32 2.89
N LYS A 152 -14.78 5.08 2.39
CA LYS A 152 -14.42 4.77 1.00
C LYS A 152 -15.39 5.39 0.00
N LYS A 153 -16.70 5.34 0.28
CA LYS A 153 -17.73 5.96 -0.58
C LYS A 153 -17.60 7.48 -0.61
N HIS A 154 -17.32 8.10 0.54
CA HIS A 154 -17.12 9.55 0.65
C HIS A 154 -15.86 9.98 -0.12
N TYR A 155 -14.74 9.29 0.10
CA TYR A 155 -13.50 9.48 -0.65
C TYR A 155 -13.74 9.43 -2.17
N LYS A 156 -14.43 8.38 -2.65
CA LYS A 156 -14.72 8.23 -4.08
C LYS A 156 -15.48 9.45 -4.64
N LYS A 157 -16.53 9.89 -3.94
CA LYS A 157 -17.34 11.05 -4.35
C LYS A 157 -16.52 12.35 -4.39
N LEU A 158 -15.61 12.55 -3.44
CA LEU A 158 -14.73 13.72 -3.42
C LEU A 158 -13.72 13.66 -4.58
N SER A 159 -13.11 12.49 -4.80
CA SER A 159 -12.13 12.29 -5.88
C SER A 159 -12.72 12.40 -7.29
N GLU A 160 -14.01 12.10 -7.48
CA GLU A 160 -14.71 12.28 -8.76
C GLU A 160 -14.98 13.77 -9.03
N LYS A 161 -15.39 14.53 -8.01
CA LYS A 161 -15.61 15.98 -8.14
C LYS A 161 -14.34 16.76 -8.43
N GLU A 162 -13.21 16.34 -7.86
CA GLU A 162 -11.91 16.97 -8.08
C GLU A 162 -11.42 16.75 -9.51
N LYS A 163 -11.69 15.56 -10.09
CA LYS A 163 -11.41 15.27 -11.51
C LYS A 163 -12.27 16.10 -12.45
N ASP A 164 -13.58 16.18 -12.21
CA ASP A 164 -14.49 17.02 -13.01
C ASP A 164 -14.06 18.49 -12.99
N PHE A 165 -13.55 18.98 -11.86
CA PHE A 165 -13.06 20.36 -11.74
C PHE A 165 -11.72 20.59 -12.47
N SER A 166 -10.82 19.60 -12.44
CA SER A 166 -9.53 19.67 -13.16
C SER A 166 -9.66 19.50 -14.68
N GLU A 167 -10.72 18.86 -15.18
CA GLU A 167 -11.00 18.74 -16.63
C GLU A 167 -11.71 19.97 -17.23
N LEU A 168 -12.17 20.89 -16.37
CA LEU A 168 -12.83 22.15 -16.74
C LEU A 168 -11.88 23.37 -16.75
N MET A 169 -10.60 23.18 -16.42
CA MET A 169 -9.53 24.19 -16.39
C MET A 169 -8.43 23.83 -17.39
#